data_AF-A0A9W6TG19-F1
#
_entry.id   AF-A0A9W6TG19-F1
#
_cell.length_a   1.000
_cell.length_b   1.000
_cell.length_c   1.000
_cell.angle_alpha   90.00
_cell.angle_beta   90.00
_cell.angle_gamma   90.00
#
_symmetry.space_group_name_H-M   'P 1'
#
loop_
_entity.id
_entity.type
_entity.pdbx_description
1 polymer ?
#
loop_
_entity_poly.entity_id
_entity_poly.type
_entity_poly.pdbx_seq_one_letter_code
_entity_poly.pdbx_strand_id
1 'polypeptide(L)'
;MPEPPRRARIKPTNQLLQLDFPVDQRSEHFDQDAEEYLKQKHQRLQSSSVPALSNYAVGVFRQGQLHLTPLSAVMQMRPSLSHIDDAVNEEEDMEVEEKVEPPPAEMKEVQFQFKKKQSERAISAIQNSFAYKKQQIDAENWIELQVQDKSVRRQFGA
;
A
#
# COMPACT_ATOMS: atom_id res chain seq x y z
N MET A 1 -11.69 8.37 20.88
CA MET A 1 -11.55 8.06 19.44
C MET A 1 -10.08 7.82 19.20
N PRO A 2 -9.67 6.81 18.44
CA PRO A 2 -8.27 6.71 18.01
C PRO A 2 -7.88 7.99 17.25
N GLU A 3 -6.62 8.40 17.38
CA GLU A 3 -6.11 9.56 16.67
C GLU A 3 -6.30 9.39 15.15
N PRO A 4 -6.56 10.49 14.41
CA PRO A 4 -6.65 10.41 12.96
C PRO A 4 -5.34 9.89 12.37
N PRO A 5 -5.39 9.20 11.22
CA PRO A 5 -4.18 8.74 10.56
C PRO A 5 -3.28 9.94 10.23
N ARG A 6 -1.99 9.80 10.53
CA ARG A 6 -0.96 10.82 10.26
C ARG A 6 -0.76 11.02 8.76
N ARG A 7 -0.90 9.95 7.98
CA ARG A 7 -0.79 9.97 6.52
C ARG A 7 -1.84 9.06 5.90
N ALA A 8 -2.42 9.51 4.80
CA ALA A 8 -3.34 8.73 3.99
C ALA A 8 -2.93 8.87 2.53
N ARG A 9 -2.79 7.75 1.82
CA ARG A 9 -2.39 7.75 0.41
C ARG A 9 -3.16 6.69 -0.37
N ILE A 10 -3.43 6.98 -1.64
CA ILE A 10 -4.23 6.11 -2.50
C ILE A 10 -3.57 5.91 -3.88
N LYS A 11 -3.73 4.70 -4.42
CA LYS A 11 -3.57 4.36 -5.84
C LYS A 11 -4.97 4.08 -6.40
N PRO A 12 -5.61 5.06 -7.07
CA PRO A 12 -7.03 4.97 -7.44
C PRO A 12 -7.32 3.87 -8.46
N THR A 13 -6.40 3.63 -9.40
CA THR A 13 -6.58 2.65 -10.49
C THR A 13 -6.54 1.23 -9.94
N ASN A 14 -5.56 0.96 -9.08
CA ASN A 14 -5.40 -0.34 -8.42
C ASN A 14 -6.21 -0.47 -7.11
N GLN A 15 -7.01 0.54 -6.74
CA GLN A 15 -7.85 0.56 -5.53
C GLN A 15 -7.09 0.24 -4.22
N LEU A 16 -5.86 0.76 -4.13
CA LEU A 16 -5.00 0.55 -2.96
C LEU A 16 -5.01 1.81 -2.09
N LEU A 17 -5.50 1.69 -0.87
CA LEU A 17 -5.49 2.74 0.15
C LEU A 17 -4.53 2.31 1.24
N GLN A 18 -3.69 3.24 1.67
CA GLN A 18 -2.82 3.04 2.82
C GLN A 18 -3.01 4.18 3.82
N LEU A 19 -3.11 3.79 5.08
CA LEU A 19 -3.27 4.69 6.21
C LEU A 19 -2.17 4.39 7.22
N ASP A 20 -1.44 5.42 7.64
CA ASP A 20 -0.42 5.29 8.68
C ASP A 20 -0.93 5.97 9.96
N PHE A 21 -1.12 5.20 11.02
CA PHE A 21 -1.55 5.67 12.34
C PHE A 21 -0.35 5.85 13.26
N PRO A 22 -0.36 6.87 14.15
CA PRO A 22 0.67 7.02 15.16
C PRO A 22 0.62 5.85 16.17
N VAL A 23 1.79 5.43 16.64
CA VAL A 23 1.95 4.46 17.74
C VAL A 23 2.57 5.19 18.92
N ASP A 24 2.01 5.03 20.11
CA ASP A 24 2.57 5.61 21.33
C ASP A 24 3.76 4.78 21.82
N GLN A 25 4.97 5.24 21.52
CA GLN A 25 6.23 4.59 21.90
C GLN A 25 6.59 4.79 23.38
N ARG A 26 5.87 5.66 24.10
CA ARG A 26 6.07 5.92 25.54
C ARG A 26 5.17 5.07 26.41
N SER A 27 4.22 4.36 25.80
CA SER A 27 3.31 3.45 26.49
C SER A 27 4.08 2.27 27.08
N GLU A 28 3.61 1.79 28.24
CA GLU A 28 4.10 0.54 28.86
C GLU A 28 3.86 -0.69 27.96
N HIS A 29 3.01 -0.57 26.95
CA HIS A 29 2.73 -1.61 25.97
C HIS A 29 3.67 -1.59 24.75
N PHE A 30 4.64 -0.67 24.72
CA PHE A 30 5.64 -0.59 23.66
C PHE A 30 7.00 -1.09 24.19
N ASP A 31 7.51 -2.16 23.59
CA ASP A 31 8.83 -2.68 23.94
C ASP A 31 9.93 -1.77 23.35
N GLN A 32 10.58 -1.00 24.23
CA GLN A 32 11.67 -0.11 23.87
C GLN A 32 13.02 -0.82 23.73
N ASP A 33 13.14 -2.05 24.23
CA ASP A 33 14.37 -2.83 24.19
C ASP A 33 14.43 -3.75 22.96
N ALA A 34 13.31 -3.92 22.25
CA ALA A 34 13.24 -4.65 20.99
C ALA A 34 14.23 -4.13 19.92
N GLU A 35 14.59 -5.01 18.99
CA GLU A 35 15.42 -4.68 17.83
C GLU A 35 14.79 -3.57 16.98
N GLU A 36 15.61 -2.71 16.35
CA GLU A 36 15.08 -1.53 15.64
C GLU A 36 14.14 -1.90 14.49
N TYR A 37 14.42 -2.98 13.77
CA TYR A 37 13.57 -3.43 12.66
C TYR A 37 12.21 -3.98 13.11
N LEU A 38 12.05 -4.35 14.39
CA LEU A 38 10.77 -4.76 14.98
C LEU A 38 9.97 -3.59 15.56
N LYS A 39 10.63 -2.44 15.80
CA LYS A 39 9.99 -1.27 16.40
C LYS A 39 9.05 -0.59 15.41
N GLN A 40 7.77 -0.89 15.55
CA GLN A 40 6.72 -0.31 14.72
C GLN A 40 6.50 1.19 15.06
N LYS A 41 7.23 2.08 14.38
CA LYS A 41 7.15 3.55 14.56
C LYS A 41 5.75 4.11 14.23
N HIS A 42 5.02 3.47 13.32
CA HIS A 42 3.64 3.78 12.96
C HIS A 42 2.87 2.50 12.58
N GLN A 43 1.57 2.46 12.86
CA GLN A 43 0.73 1.34 12.44
C GLN A 43 0.23 1.58 11.02
N ARG A 44 0.77 0.82 10.07
CA ARG A 44 0.38 0.88 8.66
C ARG A 44 -0.79 -0.08 8.40
N LEU A 45 -1.91 0.46 7.94
CA LEU A 45 -3.00 -0.33 7.38
C LEU A 45 -2.96 -0.22 5.86
N GLN A 46 -3.00 -1.35 5.17
CA GLN A 46 -3.07 -1.42 3.72
C GLN A 46 -4.37 -2.09 3.29
N SER A 47 -5.01 -1.56 2.26
CA SER A 47 -6.24 -2.14 1.74
C SER A 47 -5.98 -3.33 0.82
N SER A 48 -6.99 -4.19 0.71
CA SER A 48 -7.18 -5.07 -0.45
C SER A 48 -8.58 -4.86 -1.00
N SER A 49 -8.70 -4.72 -2.32
CA SER A 49 -10.00 -4.63 -2.98
C SER A 49 -10.78 -5.93 -2.77
N VAL A 50 -12.04 -5.80 -2.36
CA VAL A 50 -12.97 -6.93 -2.19
C VAL A 50 -13.93 -6.92 -3.38
N PRO A 51 -13.98 -8.00 -4.19
CA PRO A 51 -14.94 -8.10 -5.27
C PRO A 51 -16.37 -7.95 -4.75
N ALA A 52 -17.13 -7.02 -5.32
CA ALA A 52 -18.53 -6.85 -4.98
C ALA A 52 -19.34 -8.03 -5.56
N LEU A 53 -20.01 -8.79 -4.70
CA LEU A 53 -20.89 -9.89 -5.12
C LEU A 53 -22.27 -9.39 -5.59
N SER A 54 -22.61 -8.12 -5.30
CA SER A 54 -23.87 -7.48 -5.66
C SER A 54 -23.71 -5.95 -5.68
N ASN A 55 -24.79 -5.25 -6.04
CA ASN A 55 -24.85 -3.79 -6.01
C ASN A 55 -25.10 -3.31 -4.58
N TYR A 56 -24.12 -2.64 -3.99
CA TYR A 56 -24.22 -2.07 -2.64
C TYR A 56 -24.55 -0.58 -2.70
N ALA A 57 -25.30 -0.09 -1.71
CA ALA A 57 -25.57 1.32 -1.51
C ALA A 57 -25.57 1.65 -0.01
N VAL A 58 -25.17 2.86 0.33
CA VAL A 58 -25.28 3.41 1.68
C VAL A 58 -26.56 4.23 1.78
N GLY A 59 -27.40 3.90 2.75
CA GLY A 59 -28.63 4.64 3.06
C GLY A 59 -28.46 5.56 4.25
N VAL A 60 -28.85 6.82 4.11
CA VAL A 60 -28.92 7.79 5.21
C VAL A 60 -30.37 8.24 5.38
N PHE A 61 -30.91 8.03 6.58
CA PHE A 61 -32.26 8.47 6.92
C PHE A 61 -32.22 9.87 7.56
N ARG A 62 -32.91 10.84 6.96
CA ARG A 62 -33.05 12.20 7.50
C ARG A 62 -34.43 12.77 7.18
N GLN A 63 -35.07 13.41 8.17
CA GLN A 63 -36.34 14.12 8.00
C GLN A 63 -37.44 13.29 7.32
N GLY A 64 -37.53 11.99 7.62
CA GLY A 64 -38.53 11.10 7.02
C GLY A 64 -38.22 10.62 5.59
N GLN A 65 -37.07 10.99 5.04
CA GLN A 65 -36.61 10.56 3.71
C GLN A 65 -35.40 9.63 3.82
N LEU A 66 -35.33 8.65 2.92
CA LEU A 66 -34.19 7.75 2.77
C LEU A 66 -33.36 8.17 1.55
N HIS A 67 -32.16 8.68 1.80
CA HIS A 67 -31.20 9.01 0.74
C HIS A 67 -30.28 7.81 0.49
N LEU A 68 -30.28 7.28 -0.73
CA LEU A 68 -29.41 6.18 -1.14
C LEU A 68 -28.25 6.70 -1.98
N THR A 69 -27.02 6.33 -1.64
CA THR A 69 -25.81 6.60 -2.44
C THR A 69 -25.17 5.28 -2.85
N PRO A 70 -24.99 5.00 -4.16
CA PRO A 70 -24.36 3.76 -4.61
C PRO A 70 -22.89 3.70 -4.16
N LEU A 71 -22.45 2.51 -3.77
CA LEU A 71 -21.08 2.27 -3.35
C LEU A 71 -20.21 1.91 -4.56
N SER A 72 -19.11 2.62 -4.77
CA SER A 72 -18.20 2.39 -5.90
C SER A 72 -17.20 1.27 -5.67
N ALA A 73 -16.76 1.08 -4.42
CA ALA A 73 -15.76 0.07 -4.06
C ALA A 73 -15.86 -0.33 -2.59
N VAL A 74 -15.50 -1.58 -2.30
CA VAL A 74 -15.31 -2.10 -0.94
C VAL A 74 -13.84 -2.44 -0.78
N MET A 75 -13.20 -1.86 0.24
CA MET A 75 -11.79 -2.07 0.54
C MET A 75 -11.65 -2.62 1.96
N GLN A 76 -10.98 -3.75 2.12
CA GLN A 76 -10.68 -4.32 3.43
C GLN A 76 -9.29 -3.88 3.87
N MET A 77 -9.20 -3.16 4.99
CA MET A 77 -7.93 -2.75 5.58
C MET A 77 -7.34 -3.90 6.41
N ARG A 78 -6.05 -4.17 6.24
CA ARG A 78 -5.27 -5.13 7.04
C ARG A 78 -3.99 -4.47 7.57
N PRO A 79 -3.54 -4.78 8.78
CA PRO A 79 -2.22 -4.36 9.26
C PRO A 79 -1.12 -4.88 8.34
N SER A 80 -0.16 -4.02 8.03
CA SER A 80 1.03 -4.33 7.24
C SER A 80 2.27 -4.32 8.13
N LEU A 81 3.14 -5.30 7.93
CA LEU A 81 4.44 -5.43 8.58
C LEU A 81 5.60 -5.04 7.63
N SER A 82 5.33 -4.19 6.64
CA SER A 82 6.33 -3.81 5.62
C SER A 82 7.64 -3.25 6.18
N HIS A 83 7.66 -2.71 7.40
CA HIS A 83 8.88 -2.27 8.06
C HIS A 83 9.90 -3.41 8.32
N ILE A 84 9.41 -4.64 8.48
CA ILE A 84 10.26 -5.83 8.61
C ILE A 84 10.84 -6.20 7.23
N ASP A 85 9.98 -6.21 6.20
CA ASP A 85 10.42 -6.49 4.82
C ASP A 85 11.43 -5.46 4.32
N ASP A 86 11.20 -4.17 4.63
CA ASP A 86 12.07 -3.06 4.26
C ASP A 86 13.46 -3.22 4.92
N ALA A 87 13.52 -3.59 6.20
CA ALA A 87 14.78 -3.79 6.92
C ALA A 87 15.61 -4.97 6.38
N VAL A 88 14.96 -6.07 6.01
CA VAL A 88 15.66 -7.23 5.41
C VAL A 88 16.28 -6.86 4.06
N ASN A 89 15.57 -6.09 3.23
CA ASN A 89 16.12 -5.65 1.95
C ASN A 89 17.30 -4.68 2.14
N GLU A 90 17.23 -3.79 3.14
CA GLU A 90 18.34 -2.90 3.48
C GLU A 90 19.60 -3.68 3.90
N GLU A 91 19.45 -4.74 4.70
CA GLU A 91 20.56 -5.63 5.07
C GLU A 91 21.16 -6.36 3.86
N GLU A 92 20.32 -6.90 2.97
CA GLU A 92 20.77 -7.57 1.74
C GLU A 92 21.53 -6.60 0.82
N ASP A 93 21.02 -5.39 0.62
CA ASP A 93 21.67 -4.37 -0.21
C ASP A 93 23.04 -3.97 0.36
N MET A 94 23.16 -3.81 1.68
CA MET A 94 24.44 -3.52 2.36
C MET A 94 25.43 -4.68 2.24
N GLU A 95 24.98 -5.93 2.40
CA GLU A 95 25.85 -7.10 2.20
C GLU A 95 26.35 -7.24 0.76
N VAL A 96 25.52 -6.88 -0.23
CA VAL A 96 25.91 -6.89 -1.65
C VAL A 96 26.92 -5.78 -1.93
N GLU A 97 26.72 -4.57 -1.41
CA GLU A 97 27.72 -3.49 -1.53
C GLU A 97 29.06 -3.84 -0.87
N GLU A 98 29.06 -4.52 0.29
CA GLU A 98 30.28 -4.97 0.96
C GLU A 98 31.02 -6.06 0.16
N LYS A 99 30.28 -6.95 -0.53
CA LYS A 99 30.86 -8.03 -1.35
C LYS A 99 31.28 -7.60 -2.75
N VAL A 100 30.86 -6.42 -3.22
CA VAL A 100 31.25 -5.87 -4.53
C VAL A 100 32.41 -4.89 -4.34
N GLU A 101 33.63 -5.41 -4.17
CA GLU A 101 34.82 -4.65 -4.54
C GLU A 101 34.72 -4.24 -6.02
N PRO A 102 35.05 -2.99 -6.40
CA PRO A 102 34.78 -2.48 -7.74
C PRO A 102 35.54 -3.32 -8.78
N PRO A 103 34.83 -4.05 -9.68
CA PRO A 103 35.50 -4.76 -10.75
C PRO A 103 36.12 -3.74 -11.73
N PRO A 104 37.31 -4.00 -12.28
CA PRO A 104 37.88 -3.16 -13.33
C PRO A 104 36.91 -3.09 -14.51
N ALA A 105 36.73 -1.88 -15.03
CA ALA A 105 35.82 -1.57 -16.11
C ALA A 105 36.10 -2.39 -17.39
N GLU A 106 35.43 -3.53 -17.54
CA GLU A 106 35.40 -4.28 -18.79
C GLU A 106 34.00 -4.21 -19.41
N MET A 107 33.97 -3.43 -20.50
CA MET A 107 33.08 -3.47 -21.67
C MET A 107 31.73 -4.20 -21.49
N LYS A 108 30.65 -3.41 -21.45
CA LYS A 108 29.27 -3.89 -21.62
C LYS A 108 29.11 -4.53 -23.00
N GLU A 109 29.18 -5.85 -23.06
CA GLU A 109 28.69 -6.60 -24.21
C GLU A 109 27.18 -6.42 -24.32
N VAL A 110 26.75 -5.83 -25.44
CA VAL A 110 25.34 -5.71 -25.79
C VAL A 110 24.83 -7.09 -26.18
N GLN A 111 24.29 -7.83 -25.21
CA GLN A 111 23.61 -9.10 -25.49
C GLN A 111 22.27 -8.81 -26.18
N PHE A 112 22.23 -9.00 -27.49
CA PHE A 112 20.99 -8.98 -28.25
C PHE A 112 20.19 -10.26 -27.95
N GLN A 113 19.32 -10.20 -26.94
CA GLN A 113 18.29 -11.23 -26.76
C GLN A 113 17.21 -11.06 -27.82
N PHE A 114 17.23 -11.95 -28.82
CA PHE A 114 16.12 -12.11 -29.75
C PHE A 114 14.87 -12.55 -28.98
N LYS A 115 13.92 -11.62 -28.79
CA LYS A 115 12.60 -11.93 -28.23
C LYS A 115 11.88 -12.87 -29.19
N LYS A 116 11.90 -14.18 -28.92
CA LYS A 116 11.02 -15.15 -29.58
C LYS A 116 9.60 -14.61 -29.49
N LYS A 117 8.90 -14.48 -30.63
CA LYS A 117 7.49 -14.09 -30.70
C LYS A 117 6.68 -15.11 -29.90
N GLN A 118 6.35 -14.76 -28.66
CA GLN A 118 5.66 -15.67 -27.75
C GLN A 118 4.23 -15.91 -28.23
N SER A 119 3.71 -17.10 -27.94
CA SER A 119 2.33 -17.45 -28.28
C SER A 119 1.33 -16.64 -27.45
N GLU A 120 0.12 -16.45 -27.98
CA GLU A 120 -0.95 -15.71 -27.30
C GLU A 120 -1.30 -16.28 -25.92
N ARG A 121 -1.21 -17.61 -25.78
CA ARG A 121 -1.39 -18.33 -24.50
C ARG A 121 -0.27 -18.03 -23.49
N ALA A 122 0.96 -17.84 -23.96
CA ALA A 122 2.07 -17.46 -23.08
C ALA A 122 1.93 -16.01 -22.62
N ILE A 123 1.48 -15.11 -23.52
CA ILE A 123 1.24 -13.71 -23.20
C ILE A 123 0.14 -13.57 -22.15
N SER A 124 -0.97 -14.31 -22.28
CA SER A 124 -2.06 -14.28 -21.28
C SER A 124 -1.65 -14.88 -19.92
N ALA A 125 -0.82 -15.92 -19.92
CA ALA A 125 -0.25 -16.46 -18.68
C ALA A 125 0.69 -15.46 -17.97
N ILE A 126 1.48 -14.71 -18.75
CA ILE A 126 2.34 -13.65 -18.21
C ILE A 126 1.48 -12.50 -17.66
N GLN A 127 0.42 -12.10 -18.36
CA GLN A 127 -0.49 -11.04 -17.90
C GLN A 127 -1.23 -11.41 -16.60
N ASN A 128 -1.58 -12.69 -16.42
CA ASN A 128 -2.21 -13.17 -15.19
C ASN A 128 -1.21 -13.50 -14.08
N SER A 129 0.10 -13.35 -14.34
CA SER A 129 1.12 -13.63 -13.34
C SER A 129 1.12 -12.59 -12.22
N PHE A 130 1.43 -13.05 -11.02
CA PHE A 130 1.57 -12.19 -9.84
C PHE A 130 2.63 -11.10 -10.06
N ALA A 131 3.75 -11.44 -10.70
CA ALA A 131 4.84 -10.50 -10.99
C ALA A 131 4.38 -9.34 -11.89
N TYR A 132 3.62 -9.63 -12.95
CA TYR A 132 3.11 -8.60 -13.85
C TYR A 132 2.08 -7.68 -13.16
N LYS A 133 1.20 -8.25 -12.32
CA LYS A 133 0.25 -7.46 -11.53
C LYS A 133 0.95 -6.60 -10.49
N LYS A 134 1.97 -7.12 -9.81
CA LYS A 134 2.81 -6.37 -8.87
C LYS A 134 3.49 -5.19 -9.56
N GLN A 135 4.12 -5.41 -10.73
CA GLN A 135 4.74 -4.33 -11.50
C GLN A 135 3.76 -3.21 -11.89
N GLN A 136 2.53 -3.55 -12.31
CA GLN A 136 1.51 -2.53 -12.61
C GLN A 136 1.06 -1.75 -11.38
N ILE A 137 0.91 -2.44 -10.23
CA ILE A 137 0.58 -1.78 -8.97
C ILE A 137 1.72 -0.84 -8.57
N ASP A 138 2.97 -1.30 -8.63
CA ASP A 138 4.15 -0.54 -8.24
C ASP A 138 4.40 0.66 -9.16
N ALA A 139 4.09 0.53 -10.45
CA ALA A 139 4.18 1.61 -11.44
C ALA A 139 3.15 2.74 -11.22
N GLU A 140 2.02 2.48 -10.55
CA GLU A 140 1.08 3.53 -10.20
C GLU A 140 1.61 4.36 -9.02
N ASN A 141 1.70 5.67 -9.22
CA ASN A 141 2.15 6.61 -8.19
C ASN A 141 1.11 6.78 -7.08
N TRP A 142 1.60 6.95 -5.86
CA TRP A 142 0.76 7.28 -4.71
C TRP A 142 0.24 8.73 -4.80
N ILE A 143 -1.04 8.92 -4.52
CA ILE A 143 -1.67 10.22 -4.34
C ILE A 143 -1.91 10.44 -2.84
N GLU A 144 -1.31 11.49 -2.29
CA GLU A 144 -1.51 11.88 -0.89
C GLU A 144 -2.92 12.48 -0.69
N LEU A 145 -3.59 12.06 0.39
CA LEU A 145 -4.93 12.47 0.76
C LEU A 145 -4.92 13.30 2.04
N GLN A 146 -5.75 14.34 2.07
CA GLN A 146 -5.98 15.13 3.28
C GLN A 146 -7.03 14.45 4.17
N VAL A 147 -6.64 14.14 5.40
CA VAL A 147 -7.52 13.53 6.39
C VAL A 147 -8.34 14.64 7.06
N GLN A 148 -9.67 14.53 6.98
CA GLN A 148 -10.60 15.45 7.62
C GLN A 148 -11.36 14.71 8.72
N ASP A 149 -11.18 15.13 9.97
CA ASP A 149 -11.90 14.54 11.09
C ASP A 149 -13.36 15.03 11.14
N LYS A 150 -14.26 14.12 11.48
CA LYS A 150 -15.70 14.37 11.63
C LYS A 150 -15.99 15.42 12.72
N SER A 151 -15.09 15.58 13.69
CA SER A 151 -15.20 16.58 14.76
C SER A 151 -15.16 18.02 14.23
N VAL A 152 -14.39 18.27 13.16
CA VAL A 152 -14.20 19.61 12.57
C VAL A 152 -15.45 20.07 11.80
N ARG A 153 -16.20 19.13 11.21
CA ARG A 153 -17.34 19.47 10.34
C ARG A 153 -18.61 19.86 11.09
N ARG A 154 -18.71 19.66 12.41
CA ARG A 154 -19.90 20.04 13.19
C ARG A 154 -20.00 21.54 13.50
N GLN A 155 -18.95 22.32 13.26
CA GLN A 155 -18.96 23.76 13.58
C GLN A 155 -19.59 24.65 12.50
N PHE A 156 -19.92 24.12 11.32
CA PHE A 156 -20.48 24.90 10.19
C PHE A 156 -21.87 24.42 9.73
N GLY A 157 -22.71 23.96 10.65
CA GLY A 157 -24.08 23.58 10.36
C GLY A 157 -25.06 23.98 11.45
N ALA A 158 -25.47 25.25 11.42
CA ALA A 158 -26.72 25.75 12.00
C ALA A 158 -27.53 26.37 10.86
#